data_AF-A0A194S2T8-F1
#
_entry.id   AF-A0A194S2T8-F1
#
_cell.length_a   1.000
_cell.length_b   1.000
_cell.length_c   1.000
_cell.angle_alpha   90.00
_cell.angle_beta   90.00
_cell.angle_gamma   90.00
#
_symmetry.space_group_name_H-M   'P 1'
#
loop_
_entity.id
_entity.type
_entity.pdbx_description
1 polymer ?
#
loop_
_entity_poly.entity_id
_entity_poly.type
_entity_poly.pdbx_seq_one_letter_code
_entity_poly.pdbx_strand_id
1 'polypeptide(L)'
;MLAPATLLPRRAALPRHRPLSTTSRLLAPPYVVTSLPSRALLSIHGPDSTKLLQGLVSNDVRRVAQLADDDHHHLDKRRVVYANMLKADGRYLHDIMLFPPRPSPSSSSSSDPPSPGFLLEHDAAFTPTLRTYLKRHVLRSRVKLGRGAEPDLVVTAAWRNPLDHAVPESPSDFPALPLEANIDLMNGVDYRKGCYVGQELTARTHHKGVVRKRGVVLRLFREGEDVPTSPLPSSSSGPLIPYPSLFPLPPPSSTLTLLPSSSPSSSSRAKPRAPRPSGRLGTSLCAASSGSGATTLALGFASVRLDHLSADEGGSAPEGEGVFVVRAPVSGEGVVGGGAAGAGEGEGEGGGGPQECGDGAGESDEVGGRWLAKGFRTEWLEFKLEEEAVAKGL
;
A
#
# COMPACT_ATOMS: atom_id res chain seq x y z
N MET A 1 8.48 11.68 0.04
CA MET A 1 7.79 12.89 0.55
C MET A 1 6.44 12.91 -0.16
N LEU A 2 5.35 12.52 0.51
CA LEU A 2 4.02 12.42 -0.11
C LEU A 2 3.63 13.79 -0.66
N ALA A 3 3.38 13.88 -1.97
CA ALA A 3 2.78 15.06 -2.56
C ALA A 3 1.38 15.26 -1.96
N PRO A 4 0.96 16.51 -1.69
CA PRO A 4 -0.29 16.77 -0.98
C PRO A 4 -1.48 16.31 -1.84
N ALA A 5 -2.19 15.29 -1.36
CA ALA A 5 -3.52 14.96 -1.87
C ALA A 5 -4.40 16.21 -1.73
N THR A 6 -4.96 16.66 -2.86
CA THR A 6 -5.80 17.86 -2.89
C THR A 6 -7.24 17.45 -3.18
N LEU A 7 -8.18 17.99 -2.39
CA LEU A 7 -9.60 17.71 -2.54
C LEU A 7 -10.20 18.67 -3.58
N LEU A 8 -10.76 18.13 -4.67
CA LEU A 8 -11.44 18.93 -5.69
C LEU A 8 -12.94 18.65 -5.74
N PRO A 9 -13.79 19.66 -6.00
CA PRO A 9 -15.22 19.47 -6.23
C PRO A 9 -15.46 18.65 -7.49
N ARG A 10 -16.43 17.72 -7.46
CA ARG A 10 -16.79 16.84 -8.59
C ARG A 10 -17.30 17.57 -9.84
N ARG A 11 -17.68 18.85 -9.71
CA ARG A 11 -18.10 19.73 -10.82
C ARG A 11 -17.02 20.73 -11.27
N ALA A 12 -15.83 20.71 -10.67
CA ALA A 12 -14.71 21.47 -11.22
C ALA A 12 -14.29 20.77 -12.52
N ALA A 13 -14.59 21.39 -13.66
CA ALA A 13 -13.92 21.03 -14.90
C ALA A 13 -12.41 21.11 -14.63
N LEU A 14 -11.68 20.02 -14.86
CA LEU A 14 -10.22 20.07 -14.88
C LEU A 14 -9.84 21.26 -15.78
N PRO A 15 -8.98 22.19 -15.33
CA PRO A 15 -8.55 23.28 -16.19
C PRO A 15 -7.90 22.66 -17.42
N ARG A 16 -8.62 22.69 -18.55
CA ARG A 16 -8.03 22.47 -19.87
C ARG A 16 -7.06 23.62 -20.07
N HIS A 17 -5.79 23.40 -19.75
CA HIS A 17 -4.76 24.37 -20.06
C HIS A 17 -4.76 24.58 -21.58
N ARG A 18 -5.29 25.73 -22.02
CA ARG A 18 -4.89 26.34 -23.29
C ARG A 18 -3.46 26.85 -23.07
N PRO A 19 -2.46 26.43 -23.87
CA PRO A 19 -1.14 27.02 -23.78
C PRO A 19 -1.19 28.39 -24.45
N LEU A 20 -1.38 29.44 -23.66
CA LEU A 20 -1.09 30.80 -24.07
C LEU A 20 -0.17 31.43 -23.03
N SER A 21 1.12 31.09 -23.10
CA SER A 21 2.19 32.01 -22.72
C SER A 21 3.54 31.45 -23.16
N THR A 22 4.11 32.07 -24.19
CA THR A 22 5.52 31.91 -24.59
C THR A 22 6.39 32.72 -23.63
N THR A 23 6.66 32.21 -22.44
CA THR A 23 7.82 32.69 -21.67
C THR A 23 8.37 31.60 -20.77
N SER A 24 9.64 31.28 -21.03
CA SER A 24 10.46 30.31 -20.33
C SER A 24 10.49 30.55 -18.81
N ARG A 25 9.85 29.65 -18.04
CA ARG A 25 10.11 29.44 -16.61
C ARG A 25 10.48 27.98 -16.37
N LEU A 26 11.78 27.71 -16.54
CA LEU A 26 12.61 26.79 -15.77
C LEU A 26 11.94 25.58 -15.07
N LEU A 27 12.05 24.41 -15.72
CA LEU A 27 12.58 23.14 -15.19
C LEU A 27 11.94 22.49 -13.93
N ALA A 28 10.63 22.35 -13.90
CA ALA A 28 9.99 21.28 -13.14
C ALA A 28 9.14 20.41 -14.08
N PRO A 29 9.32 19.08 -14.16
CA PRO A 29 8.34 18.25 -14.87
C PRO A 29 6.96 18.49 -14.26
N PRO A 30 5.91 18.68 -15.09
CA PRO A 30 4.58 19.00 -14.61
C PRO A 30 4.08 17.87 -13.71
N TYR A 31 3.46 18.22 -12.58
CA TYR A 31 2.74 17.24 -11.79
C TYR A 31 1.68 16.58 -12.67
N VAL A 32 1.69 15.24 -12.72
CA VAL A 32 0.61 14.47 -13.33
C VAL A 32 -0.48 14.34 -12.28
N VAL A 33 -1.68 14.79 -12.63
CA VAL A 33 -2.85 14.71 -11.76
C VAL A 33 -3.78 13.64 -12.29
N THR A 34 -4.20 12.71 -11.42
CA THR A 34 -5.22 11.72 -11.73
C THR A 34 -6.33 11.70 -10.69
N SER A 35 -7.51 11.26 -11.12
CA SER A 35 -8.58 10.85 -10.21
C SER A 35 -8.31 9.44 -9.70
N LEU A 36 -8.53 9.20 -8.41
CA LEU A 36 -8.42 7.88 -7.77
C LEU A 36 -9.82 7.32 -7.48
N PRO A 37 -10.46 6.63 -8.43
CA PRO A 37 -11.80 6.06 -8.23
C PRO A 37 -11.82 4.92 -7.19
N SER A 38 -10.67 4.31 -6.92
CA SER A 38 -10.48 3.33 -5.84
C SER A 38 -10.51 3.95 -4.44
N ARG A 39 -10.50 5.28 -4.33
CA ARG A 39 -10.50 6.00 -3.05
C ARG A 39 -11.79 6.82 -2.89
N ALA A 40 -12.30 6.86 -1.67
CA ALA A 40 -13.50 7.59 -1.30
C ALA A 40 -13.27 8.41 -0.03
N LEU A 41 -14.14 9.40 0.20
CA LEU A 41 -14.11 10.23 1.40
C LEU A 41 -15.34 9.98 2.26
N LEU A 42 -15.15 9.78 3.56
CA LEU A 42 -16.22 9.66 4.54
C LEU A 42 -16.13 10.81 5.54
N SER A 43 -17.23 11.57 5.68
CA SER A 43 -17.31 12.65 6.66
C SER A 43 -17.59 12.14 8.07
N ILE A 44 -16.94 12.75 9.05
CA ILE A 44 -17.18 12.56 10.48
C ILE A 44 -17.18 13.93 11.16
N HIS A 45 -18.18 14.20 11.99
CA HIS A 45 -18.30 15.51 12.63
C HIS A 45 -19.02 15.43 13.98
N GLY A 46 -18.68 16.34 14.88
CA GLY A 46 -19.25 16.44 16.23
C GLY A 46 -18.18 16.69 17.28
N PRO A 47 -18.55 17.19 18.47
CA PRO A 47 -17.60 17.57 19.52
C PRO A 47 -16.66 16.44 19.95
N ASP A 48 -17.11 15.18 19.87
CA ASP A 48 -16.30 14.03 20.28
C ASP A 48 -15.49 13.41 19.11
N SER A 49 -15.53 13.96 17.89
CA SER A 49 -14.89 13.36 16.72
C SER A 49 -13.38 13.19 16.88
N THR A 50 -12.69 14.21 17.41
CA THR A 50 -11.24 14.14 17.68
C THR A 50 -10.93 13.06 18.69
N LYS A 51 -11.68 12.99 19.80
CA LYS A 51 -11.49 12.00 20.87
C LYS A 51 -11.72 10.57 20.36
N LEU A 52 -12.79 10.36 19.61
CA LEU A 52 -13.11 9.07 19.01
C LEU A 52 -12.00 8.60 18.06
N LEU A 53 -11.62 9.44 17.09
CA LEU A 53 -10.58 9.08 16.11
C LEU A 53 -9.23 8.88 16.78
N GLN A 54 -8.87 9.68 17.78
CA GLN A 54 -7.62 9.54 18.50
C GLN A 54 -7.46 8.14 19.12
N GLY A 55 -8.55 7.49 19.55
CA GLY A 55 -8.53 6.13 20.08
C GLY A 55 -8.62 5.01 19.03
N LEU A 56 -8.89 5.33 17.76
CA LEU A 56 -9.11 4.32 16.71
C LEU A 56 -7.99 4.26 15.66
N VAL A 57 -7.16 5.30 15.56
CA VAL A 57 -6.16 5.43 14.50
C VAL A 57 -4.75 5.47 15.09
N SER A 58 -3.75 5.01 14.34
CA SER A 58 -2.36 4.91 14.81
C SER A 58 -1.60 6.24 14.95
N ASN A 59 -2.13 7.34 14.40
CA ASN A 59 -1.46 8.64 14.38
C ASN A 59 -2.22 9.72 15.17
N ASP A 60 -1.56 10.83 15.49
CA ASP A 60 -2.15 11.92 16.28
C ASP A 60 -3.04 12.83 15.44
N VAL A 61 -4.36 12.68 15.57
CA VAL A 61 -5.35 13.46 14.79
C VAL A 61 -5.44 14.92 15.23
N ARG A 62 -4.92 15.26 16.42
CA ARG A 62 -4.91 16.63 16.94
C ARG A 62 -4.08 17.57 16.06
N ARG A 63 -3.09 17.04 15.33
CA ARG A 63 -2.27 17.77 14.35
C ARG A 63 -3.09 18.32 13.18
N VAL A 64 -4.25 17.73 12.89
CA VAL A 64 -5.22 18.23 11.90
C VAL A 64 -6.24 19.16 12.57
N ALA A 65 -6.68 18.82 13.78
CA ALA A 65 -7.71 19.57 14.51
C ALA A 65 -7.27 20.97 14.94
N GLN A 66 -6.04 21.12 15.45
CA GLN A 66 -5.53 22.39 16.01
C GLN A 66 -5.37 23.52 14.96
N LEU A 67 -5.38 23.19 13.67
CA LEU A 67 -5.24 24.15 12.57
C LEU A 67 -6.58 24.62 12.01
N ALA A 68 -7.70 24.03 12.46
CA ALA A 68 -9.02 24.54 12.11
C ALA A 68 -9.34 25.86 12.84
N ASP A 69 -8.60 26.18 13.91
CA ASP A 69 -8.85 27.33 14.79
C ASP A 69 -7.94 28.55 14.49
N ASP A 70 -6.79 28.38 13.81
CA ASP A 70 -5.82 29.44 13.51
C ASP A 70 -5.89 29.92 12.04
N ASP A 71 -6.39 31.15 11.84
CA ASP A 71 -6.30 32.06 10.69
C ASP A 71 -6.79 31.61 9.28
N HIS A 72 -7.78 32.37 8.78
CA HIS A 72 -8.43 32.27 7.46
C HIS A 72 -7.56 32.64 6.23
N HIS A 73 -6.24 32.81 6.36
CA HIS A 73 -5.41 33.40 5.29
C HIS A 73 -4.23 32.57 4.75
N HIS A 74 -4.09 31.29 5.10
CA HIS A 74 -3.15 30.41 4.39
C HIS A 74 -3.76 29.05 4.03
N LEU A 75 -4.15 28.89 2.76
CA LEU A 75 -4.40 27.58 2.13
C LEU A 75 -3.21 26.62 2.30
N ASP A 76 -2.01 27.14 2.57
CA ASP A 76 -0.74 26.41 2.72
C ASP A 76 -0.58 25.60 4.02
N LYS A 77 -1.45 25.75 5.02
CA LYS A 77 -1.27 25.08 6.34
C LYS A 77 -2.24 23.95 6.63
N ARG A 78 -3.06 23.48 5.68
CA ARG A 78 -3.92 22.30 5.92
C ARG A 78 -3.06 21.04 6.03
N ARG A 79 -2.79 20.60 7.27
CA ARG A 79 -2.07 19.35 7.51
C ARG A 79 -2.99 18.17 7.24
N VAL A 80 -2.48 17.23 6.44
CA VAL A 80 -3.07 15.90 6.24
C VAL A 80 -2.31 14.94 7.15
N VAL A 81 -3.04 14.01 7.77
CA VAL A 81 -2.44 12.96 8.60
C VAL A 81 -2.72 11.61 7.95
N TYR A 82 -1.67 10.91 7.55
CA TYR A 82 -1.75 9.50 7.22
C TYR A 82 -1.81 8.68 8.51
N ALA A 83 -2.71 7.71 8.59
CA ALA A 83 -2.85 6.82 9.74
C ALA A 83 -3.44 5.48 9.32
N ASN A 84 -3.36 4.49 10.19
CA ASN A 84 -4.02 3.22 10.01
C ASN A 84 -5.03 2.97 11.13
N MET A 85 -6.09 2.27 10.78
CA MET A 85 -7.01 1.62 11.71
C MET A 85 -6.60 0.16 11.82
N LEU A 86 -6.51 -0.35 13.04
CA LEU A 86 -6.08 -1.71 13.31
C LEU A 86 -7.20 -2.52 13.97
N LYS A 87 -7.06 -3.83 13.86
CA LYS A 87 -7.79 -4.79 14.72
C LYS A 87 -7.18 -4.80 16.12
N ALA A 88 -7.90 -5.34 17.09
CA ALA A 88 -7.43 -5.45 18.48
C ALA A 88 -6.17 -6.32 18.63
N ASP A 89 -5.93 -7.25 17.70
CA ASP A 89 -4.70 -8.05 17.64
C ASP A 89 -3.51 -7.30 16.99
N GLY A 90 -3.69 -6.04 16.61
CA GLY A 90 -2.67 -5.19 15.98
C GLY A 90 -2.48 -5.43 14.48
N ARG A 91 -3.34 -6.24 13.85
CA ARG A 91 -3.32 -6.42 12.39
C ARG A 91 -3.97 -5.26 11.66
N TYR A 92 -3.47 -5.02 10.45
CA TYR A 92 -4.01 -4.01 9.54
C TYR A 92 -5.51 -4.22 9.27
N LEU A 93 -6.26 -3.12 9.27
CA LEU A 93 -7.67 -3.10 8.89
C LEU A 93 -7.91 -2.13 7.73
N HIS A 94 -7.55 -0.86 7.90
CA HIS A 94 -7.68 0.17 6.87
C HIS A 94 -6.55 1.19 6.99
N ASP A 95 -6.05 1.68 5.85
CA ASP A 95 -5.28 2.90 5.75
C ASP A 95 -6.24 4.07 5.57
N ILE A 96 -5.91 5.20 6.17
CA ILE A 96 -6.69 6.41 6.05
C ILE A 96 -5.80 7.63 5.93
N MET A 97 -6.22 8.58 5.10
CA MET A 97 -5.72 9.94 5.17
C MET A 97 -6.80 10.83 5.78
N LEU A 98 -6.45 11.53 6.86
CA LEU A 98 -7.34 12.45 7.55
C LEU A 98 -7.10 13.86 7.04
N PHE A 99 -8.17 14.45 6.53
CA PHE A 99 -8.22 15.84 6.10
C PHE A 99 -9.08 16.66 7.06
N PRO A 100 -8.79 17.96 7.22
CA PRO A 100 -9.71 18.86 7.91
C PRO A 100 -11.07 18.89 7.18
N PRO A 101 -12.15 19.26 7.88
CA PRO A 101 -13.47 19.33 7.27
C PRO A 101 -13.51 20.49 6.27
N ARG A 102 -14.45 20.47 5.33
CA ARG A 102 -14.67 21.66 4.49
C ARG A 102 -15.17 22.80 5.38
N PRO A 103 -14.65 24.02 5.21
CA PRO A 103 -15.34 25.19 5.76
C PRO A 103 -16.73 25.25 5.13
N SER A 104 -17.78 25.18 5.95
CA SER A 104 -19.15 25.36 5.47
C SER A 104 -19.35 26.84 5.15
N PRO A 105 -19.95 27.21 3.99
CA PRO A 105 -20.30 28.60 3.72
C PRO A 105 -21.33 29.18 4.71
N SER A 106 -21.96 28.34 5.54
CA SER A 106 -23.01 28.73 6.49
C SER A 106 -22.59 28.79 7.96
N SER A 107 -21.31 28.56 8.30
CA SER A 107 -20.86 28.57 9.71
C SER A 107 -20.65 29.97 10.29
N SER A 108 -21.14 31.02 9.63
CA SER A 108 -21.01 32.41 10.07
C SER A 108 -22.18 32.91 10.93
N SER A 109 -23.19 32.09 11.25
CA SER A 109 -24.41 32.55 11.95
C SER A 109 -24.76 31.84 13.27
N SER A 110 -23.93 30.93 13.78
CA SER A 110 -24.12 30.35 15.12
C SER A 110 -22.99 30.77 16.05
N SER A 111 -23.31 31.32 17.22
CA SER A 111 -22.37 31.70 18.28
C SER A 111 -21.63 30.52 18.94
N ASP A 112 -21.91 29.29 18.50
CA ASP A 112 -21.22 28.08 18.95
C ASP A 112 -19.93 27.87 18.15
N PRO A 113 -18.83 27.45 18.79
CA PRO A 113 -17.61 27.11 18.09
C PRO A 113 -17.87 25.98 17.06
N PRO A 114 -17.23 26.01 15.88
CA PRO A 114 -17.43 24.98 14.87
C PRO A 114 -17.10 23.61 15.46
N SER A 115 -18.05 22.67 15.41
CA SER A 115 -17.80 21.32 15.90
C SER A 115 -16.67 20.68 15.08
N PRO A 116 -15.67 20.02 15.71
CA PRO A 116 -14.58 19.41 14.99
C PRO A 116 -15.13 18.37 14.00
N GLY A 117 -14.57 18.37 12.80
CA GLY A 117 -14.93 17.45 11.74
C GLY A 117 -13.70 17.00 10.98
N PHE A 118 -13.80 15.87 10.28
CA PHE A 118 -12.74 15.34 9.45
C PHE A 118 -13.34 14.72 8.19
N LEU A 119 -12.55 14.68 7.13
CA LEU A 119 -12.80 13.82 5.98
C LEU A 119 -11.78 12.68 6.01
N LEU A 120 -12.28 11.45 6.02
CA LEU A 120 -11.46 10.25 5.99
C LEU A 120 -11.39 9.73 4.56
N GLU A 121 -10.25 9.89 3.93
CA GLU A 121 -9.95 9.18 2.70
C GLU A 121 -9.61 7.73 3.02
N HIS A 122 -10.18 6.80 2.28
CA HIS A 122 -10.04 5.36 2.46
C HIS A 122 -10.33 4.64 1.13
N ASP A 123 -10.07 3.33 1.07
CA ASP A 123 -10.48 2.50 -0.06
C ASP A 123 -12.02 2.51 -0.22
N ALA A 124 -12.48 2.89 -1.41
CA ALA A 124 -13.88 3.03 -1.76
C ALA A 124 -14.66 1.72 -1.58
N ALA A 125 -14.06 0.57 -1.88
CA ALA A 125 -14.69 -0.75 -1.72
C ALA A 125 -15.00 -1.06 -0.24
N PHE A 126 -14.27 -0.44 0.69
CA PHE A 126 -14.41 -0.69 2.13
C PHE A 126 -15.29 0.33 2.85
N THR A 127 -15.84 1.33 2.15
CA THR A 127 -16.75 2.35 2.73
C THR A 127 -17.83 1.76 3.64
N PRO A 128 -18.58 0.69 3.25
CA PRO A 128 -19.65 0.14 4.09
C PRO A 128 -19.12 -0.49 5.38
N THR A 129 -18.00 -1.21 5.27
CA THR A 129 -17.34 -1.92 6.38
C THR A 129 -16.72 -0.92 7.35
N LEU A 130 -16.00 0.08 6.85
CA LEU A 130 -15.42 1.16 7.64
C LEU A 130 -16.50 1.91 8.42
N ARG A 131 -17.61 2.26 7.75
CA ARG A 131 -18.73 2.95 8.40
C ARG A 131 -19.34 2.10 9.51
N THR A 132 -19.51 0.80 9.29
CA THR A 132 -20.04 -0.14 10.29
C THR A 132 -19.10 -0.26 11.48
N TYR A 133 -17.80 -0.35 11.23
CA TYR A 133 -16.76 -0.35 12.26
C TYR A 133 -16.82 0.93 13.11
N LEU A 134 -16.84 2.11 12.48
CA LEU A 134 -16.93 3.39 13.17
C LEU A 134 -18.23 3.51 14.00
N LYS A 135 -19.38 3.11 13.44
CA LYS A 135 -20.67 3.13 14.15
C LYS A 135 -20.65 2.33 15.45
N ARG A 136 -19.96 1.19 15.48
CA ARG A 136 -19.83 0.35 16.69
C ARG A 136 -19.12 1.09 17.84
N HIS A 137 -18.18 1.97 17.50
CA HIS A 137 -17.39 2.73 18.46
C HIS A 137 -17.98 4.09 18.82
N VAL A 138 -19.02 4.54 18.11
CA VAL A 138 -19.73 5.82 18.38
C VAL A 138 -20.67 5.73 19.59
N LEU A 139 -20.90 4.55 20.17
CA LEU A 139 -21.80 4.39 21.33
C LEU A 139 -21.46 5.42 22.43
N ARG A 140 -22.46 6.25 22.80
CA ARG A 140 -22.35 7.33 23.79
C ARG A 140 -21.43 8.50 23.42
N SER A 141 -20.90 8.56 22.20
CA SER A 141 -20.13 9.68 21.67
C SER A 141 -21.03 10.60 20.83
N ARG A 142 -20.91 11.91 20.99
CA ARG A 142 -21.63 12.92 20.18
C ARG A 142 -20.94 13.09 18.83
N VAL A 143 -21.04 12.06 17.99
CA VAL A 143 -20.42 12.01 16.66
C VAL A 143 -21.46 11.60 15.63
N LYS A 144 -21.48 12.31 14.51
CA LYS A 144 -22.28 12.01 13.32
C LYS A 144 -21.34 11.56 12.21
N LEU A 145 -21.74 10.50 11.50
CA LEU A 145 -21.03 9.94 10.36
C LEU A 145 -21.83 10.21 9.08
N GLY A 146 -21.12 10.54 8.00
CA GLY A 146 -21.69 10.65 6.66
C GLY A 146 -22.51 9.43 6.25
N ARG A 147 -23.47 9.62 5.34
CA ARG A 147 -24.35 8.54 4.86
C ARG A 147 -23.65 7.51 3.97
N GLY A 148 -22.44 7.79 3.54
CA GLY A 148 -21.63 6.96 2.66
C GLY A 148 -20.44 7.77 2.18
N ALA A 149 -19.88 7.38 1.04
CA ALA A 149 -18.88 8.19 0.35
C ALA A 149 -19.48 9.56 0.00
N GLU A 150 -18.70 10.62 0.20
CA GLU A 150 -19.07 12.00 -0.14
C GLU A 150 -19.31 12.09 -1.66
N PRO A 151 -20.56 12.33 -2.11
CA PRO A 151 -20.89 12.24 -3.53
C PRO A 151 -20.31 13.39 -4.35
N ASP A 152 -20.01 14.53 -3.72
CA ASP A 152 -19.58 15.76 -4.40
C ASP A 152 -18.06 15.96 -4.40
N LEU A 153 -17.30 15.02 -3.84
CA LEU A 153 -15.85 15.05 -3.88
C LEU A 153 -15.27 13.86 -4.62
N VAL A 154 -14.08 14.11 -5.16
CA VAL A 154 -13.22 13.09 -5.75
C VAL A 154 -11.85 13.21 -5.11
N VAL A 155 -11.22 12.07 -4.87
CA VAL A 155 -9.83 11.99 -4.42
C VAL A 155 -8.95 12.09 -5.66
N THR A 156 -8.03 13.05 -5.66
CA THR A 156 -7.06 13.21 -6.74
C THR A 156 -5.65 13.14 -6.19
N ALA A 157 -4.79 12.41 -6.88
CA ALA A 157 -3.37 12.35 -6.59
C ALA A 157 -2.60 13.15 -7.64
N ALA A 158 -1.57 13.85 -7.18
CA ALA A 158 -0.67 14.63 -7.99
C ALA A 158 0.76 14.17 -7.72
N TRP A 159 1.48 13.70 -8.73
CA TRP A 159 2.84 13.19 -8.55
C TRP A 159 3.80 13.75 -9.60
N ARG A 160 5.08 13.81 -9.22
CA ARG A 160 6.17 14.20 -10.11
C ARG A 160 6.75 12.99 -10.85
N ASN A 161 6.74 11.82 -10.21
CA ASN A 161 7.11 10.53 -10.77
C ASN A 161 6.31 9.42 -10.06
N PRO A 162 5.39 8.71 -10.74
CA PRO A 162 4.43 7.83 -10.08
C PRO A 162 5.04 6.59 -9.38
N LEU A 163 6.30 6.23 -9.66
CA LEU A 163 6.87 4.94 -9.25
C LEU A 163 8.01 5.02 -8.23
N ASP A 164 8.47 6.21 -7.86
CA ASP A 164 9.63 6.40 -6.99
C ASP A 164 9.39 6.03 -5.51
N HIS A 165 8.14 5.78 -5.12
CA HIS A 165 7.79 5.73 -3.69
C HIS A 165 7.15 4.42 -3.22
N ALA A 166 6.86 3.48 -4.13
CA ALA A 166 6.44 2.14 -3.73
C ALA A 166 5.35 2.13 -2.64
N VAL A 167 4.41 3.07 -2.68
CA VAL A 167 3.43 3.22 -1.60
C VAL A 167 2.33 2.18 -1.80
N PRO A 168 2.04 1.32 -0.81
CA PRO A 168 0.89 0.44 -0.90
C PRO A 168 -0.39 1.27 -0.93
N GLU A 169 -1.27 1.01 -1.89
CA GLU A 169 -2.55 1.74 -2.03
C GLU A 169 -3.75 0.80 -1.96
N SER A 170 -3.59 -0.45 -2.39
CA SER A 170 -4.64 -1.47 -2.34
C SER A 170 -4.54 -2.29 -1.05
N PRO A 171 -5.67 -2.72 -0.46
CA PRO A 171 -5.69 -3.68 0.65
C PRO A 171 -4.97 -4.99 0.36
N SER A 172 -4.85 -5.39 -0.91
CA SER A 172 -4.02 -6.53 -1.32
C SER A 172 -2.52 -6.28 -1.20
N ASP A 173 -2.11 -5.02 -1.16
CA ASP A 173 -0.72 -4.60 -1.01
C ASP A 173 -0.32 -4.58 0.46
N PHE A 174 -1.23 -4.21 1.36
CA PHE A 174 -0.92 -4.11 2.77
C PHE A 174 -0.70 -5.50 3.40
N PRO A 175 0.53 -5.83 3.87
CA PRO A 175 0.74 -7.00 4.69
C PRO A 175 -0.09 -6.93 5.97
N ALA A 176 -0.31 -8.09 6.59
CA ALA A 176 -1.14 -8.19 7.78
C ALA A 176 -0.62 -7.34 8.96
N LEU A 177 0.68 -7.09 9.03
CA LEU A 177 1.31 -6.29 10.09
C LEU A 177 1.62 -4.87 9.60
N PRO A 178 1.23 -3.82 10.35
CA PRO A 178 1.35 -2.45 9.84
C PRO A 178 2.80 -2.01 9.58
N LEU A 179 3.75 -2.39 10.42
CA LEU A 179 5.17 -2.03 10.22
C LEU A 179 5.78 -2.75 9.01
N GLU A 180 5.26 -3.91 8.63
CA GLU A 180 5.64 -4.56 7.38
C GLU A 180 5.14 -3.75 6.16
N ALA A 181 4.14 -2.89 6.33
CA ALA A 181 3.63 -1.99 5.29
C ALA A 181 4.31 -0.61 5.29
N ASN A 182 5.45 -0.46 5.99
CA ASN A 182 6.24 0.78 6.07
C ASN A 182 5.51 1.98 6.69
N ILE A 183 4.51 1.75 7.54
CA ILE A 183 3.70 2.85 8.08
C ILE A 183 4.51 3.78 8.99
N ASP A 184 5.57 3.26 9.61
CA ASP A 184 6.55 4.00 10.39
C ASP A 184 7.36 4.93 9.48
N LEU A 185 7.77 4.46 8.30
CA LEU A 185 8.53 5.24 7.32
C LEU A 185 7.67 6.31 6.62
N MET A 186 6.34 6.11 6.59
CA MET A 186 5.36 7.01 5.99
C MET A 186 4.74 8.00 6.99
N ASN A 187 5.30 8.13 8.20
CA ASN A 187 4.73 8.94 9.28
C ASN A 187 3.28 8.58 9.63
N GLY A 188 2.89 7.31 9.48
CA GLY A 188 1.55 6.78 9.70
C GLY A 188 1.26 6.36 11.15
N VAL A 189 2.23 6.47 12.05
CA VAL A 189 2.10 6.11 13.47
C VAL A 189 2.80 7.16 14.34
N ASP A 190 2.15 7.52 15.45
CA ASP A 190 2.76 8.33 16.52
C ASP A 190 3.00 7.43 17.73
N TYR A 191 4.24 7.28 18.16
CA TYR A 191 4.58 6.48 19.34
C TYR A 191 4.40 7.24 20.66
N ARG A 192 4.16 8.56 20.61
CA ARG A 192 4.01 9.43 21.79
C ARG A 192 2.55 9.79 22.09
N LYS A 193 1.60 9.38 21.25
CA LYS A 193 0.17 9.62 21.50
C LYS A 193 -0.39 8.64 22.54
N GLY A 194 -1.59 8.94 23.01
CA GLY A 194 -2.34 8.05 23.90
C GLY A 194 -2.82 6.76 23.22
N CYS A 195 -3.49 5.92 23.99
CA CYS A 195 -3.87 4.58 23.55
C CYS A 195 -4.78 4.57 22.32
N TYR A 196 -4.55 3.61 21.42
CA TYR A 196 -5.43 3.32 20.29
C TYR A 196 -5.58 1.81 20.08
N VAL A 197 -6.64 1.40 19.37
CA VAL A 197 -6.93 -0.03 19.11
C VAL A 197 -5.76 -0.71 18.40
N GLY A 198 -5.26 -1.81 18.94
CA GLY A 198 -4.19 -2.63 18.34
C GLY A 198 -2.77 -2.08 18.53
N GLN A 199 -2.59 -1.07 19.40
CA GLN A 199 -1.29 -0.44 19.65
C GLN A 199 -0.24 -1.40 20.19
N GLU A 200 -0.62 -2.39 20.99
CA GLU A 200 0.29 -3.21 21.78
C GLU A 200 1.30 -3.96 20.90
N LEU A 201 0.85 -4.51 19.78
CA LEU A 201 1.73 -5.22 18.84
C LEU A 201 2.64 -4.24 18.10
N THR A 202 2.11 -3.11 17.63
CA THR A 202 2.87 -2.06 16.93
C THR A 202 3.97 -1.49 17.83
N ALA A 203 3.63 -1.09 19.05
CA ALA A 203 4.57 -0.53 20.01
C ALA A 203 5.63 -1.55 20.44
N ARG A 204 5.24 -2.81 20.70
CA ARG A 204 6.18 -3.88 21.05
C ARG A 204 7.19 -4.12 19.94
N THR A 205 6.73 -4.16 18.68
CA THR A 205 7.58 -4.40 17.53
C THR A 205 8.53 -3.23 17.29
N HIS A 206 8.06 -1.99 17.49
CA HIS A 206 8.90 -0.80 17.38
C HIS A 206 10.01 -0.77 18.45
N HIS A 207 9.68 -0.99 19.73
CA HIS A 207 10.62 -0.81 20.84
C HIS A 207 11.50 -2.02 21.13
N LYS A 208 11.00 -3.24 20.91
CA LYS A 208 11.71 -4.49 21.27
C LYS A 208 11.96 -5.41 20.08
N GLY A 209 11.36 -5.11 18.94
CA GLY A 209 11.41 -5.94 17.75
C GLY A 209 12.31 -5.39 16.66
N VAL A 210 12.59 -6.26 15.70
CA VAL A 210 13.17 -5.91 14.40
C VAL A 210 12.13 -6.22 13.34
N VAL A 211 11.82 -5.23 12.51
CA VAL A 211 10.92 -5.41 11.36
C VAL A 211 11.69 -6.16 10.28
N ARG A 212 11.49 -7.48 10.20
CA ARG A 212 12.23 -8.35 9.26
C ARG A 212 11.68 -8.34 7.85
N LYS A 213 10.40 -8.03 7.69
CA LYS A 213 9.72 -7.96 6.40
C LYS A 213 9.22 -6.54 6.17
N ARG A 214 9.36 -6.03 4.96
CA ARG A 214 8.84 -4.73 4.56
C ARG A 214 8.26 -4.80 3.15
N GLY A 215 7.32 -3.90 2.89
CA GLY A 215 6.77 -3.65 1.57
C GLY A 215 7.82 -3.03 0.67
N VAL A 216 8.05 -3.60 -0.50
CA VAL A 216 9.05 -3.14 -1.47
C VAL A 216 8.47 -3.27 -2.87
N VAL A 217 9.02 -2.49 -3.80
CA VAL A 217 8.78 -2.69 -5.23
C VAL A 217 9.80 -3.68 -5.77
N LEU A 218 9.30 -4.64 -6.53
CA LEU A 218 10.06 -5.65 -7.24
C LEU A 218 9.96 -5.41 -8.75
N ARG A 219 11.01 -5.76 -9.47
CA ARG A 219 10.99 -5.91 -10.93
C ARG A 219 10.56 -7.32 -11.27
N LEU A 220 9.47 -7.45 -12.02
CA LEU A 220 8.99 -8.72 -12.55
C LEU A 220 9.60 -8.93 -13.94
N PHE A 221 10.05 -10.15 -14.21
CA PHE A 221 10.64 -10.54 -15.49
C PHE A 221 10.38 -12.03 -15.74
N ARG A 222 10.49 -12.47 -16.99
CA ARG A 222 10.25 -13.87 -17.36
C ARG A 222 11.53 -14.67 -17.31
N GLU A 223 11.41 -15.96 -17.07
CA GLU A 223 12.51 -16.89 -17.24
C GLU A 223 13.04 -16.84 -18.69
N GLY A 224 14.34 -16.62 -18.85
CA GLY A 224 15.00 -16.38 -20.14
C GLY A 224 15.21 -14.90 -20.50
N GLU A 225 14.61 -13.96 -19.76
CA GLU A 225 14.94 -12.53 -19.85
C GLU A 225 16.16 -12.19 -18.96
N ASP A 226 16.87 -11.11 -19.32
CA ASP A 226 18.00 -10.62 -18.53
C ASP A 226 17.55 -10.20 -17.12
N VAL A 227 18.30 -10.64 -16.11
CA VAL A 227 18.02 -10.29 -14.71
C VAL A 227 18.19 -8.77 -14.54
N PRO A 228 17.15 -8.05 -14.08
CA PRO A 228 17.23 -6.61 -13.88
C PRO A 228 18.39 -6.24 -12.94
N THR A 229 19.16 -5.20 -13.25
CA THR A 229 20.26 -4.74 -12.37
C THR A 229 19.88 -3.55 -11.52
N SER A 230 18.80 -2.83 -11.86
CA SER A 230 18.31 -1.67 -11.13
C SER A 230 16.80 -1.75 -10.84
N PRO A 231 16.30 -1.11 -9.76
CA PRO A 231 14.88 -1.10 -9.43
C PRO A 231 14.06 -0.36 -10.50
N LEU A 232 14.53 0.80 -10.92
CA LEU A 232 13.90 1.64 -11.95
C LEU A 232 14.92 1.95 -13.05
N PRO A 233 14.48 2.22 -14.29
CA PRO A 233 15.38 2.75 -15.31
C PRO A 233 15.94 4.11 -14.87
N SER A 234 17.13 4.46 -15.38
CA SER A 234 17.82 5.71 -15.06
C SER A 234 16.93 6.92 -15.29
N SER A 235 17.04 7.98 -14.48
CA SER A 235 16.21 9.19 -14.58
C SER A 235 16.24 9.89 -15.95
N SER A 236 17.19 9.54 -16.82
CA SER A 236 17.27 9.96 -18.23
C SER A 236 16.24 9.28 -19.15
N SER A 237 15.58 8.19 -18.73
CA SER A 237 14.67 7.41 -19.58
C SER A 237 13.30 8.06 -19.79
N GLY A 238 13.03 9.20 -19.16
CA GLY A 238 11.74 9.88 -19.21
C GLY A 238 10.70 9.24 -18.27
N PRO A 239 9.52 9.86 -18.14
CA PRO A 239 8.50 9.42 -17.18
C PRO A 239 8.01 8.01 -17.51
N LEU A 240 7.76 7.23 -16.47
CA LEU A 240 7.11 5.93 -16.58
C LEU A 240 5.61 6.11 -16.64
N ILE A 241 4.99 5.54 -17.67
CA ILE A 241 3.56 5.67 -17.94
C ILE A 241 2.95 4.27 -17.88
N PRO A 242 1.84 4.06 -17.13
CA PRO A 242 1.10 2.81 -17.17
C PRO A 242 0.83 2.36 -18.60
N TYR A 243 1.16 1.11 -18.90
CA TYR A 243 1.04 0.54 -20.24
C TYR A 243 0.33 -0.81 -20.17
N PRO A 244 -0.52 -1.17 -21.14
CA PRO A 244 -1.14 -2.49 -21.17
C PRO A 244 -0.08 -3.59 -21.11
N SER A 245 -0.26 -4.56 -20.21
CA SER A 245 0.66 -5.69 -20.11
C SER A 245 0.56 -6.56 -21.36
N LEU A 246 1.69 -6.80 -22.03
CA LEU A 246 1.76 -7.70 -23.18
C LEU A 246 1.49 -9.17 -22.80
N PHE A 247 1.74 -9.50 -21.53
CA PHE A 247 1.53 -10.83 -20.96
C PHE A 247 0.75 -10.72 -19.64
N PRO A 248 -0.02 -11.75 -19.25
CA PRO A 248 -0.69 -11.78 -17.95
C PRO A 248 0.33 -11.64 -16.81
N LEU A 249 0.16 -10.62 -15.97
CA LEU A 249 0.98 -10.44 -14.77
C LEU A 249 0.60 -11.49 -13.70
N PRO A 250 1.53 -11.87 -12.81
CA PRO A 250 1.21 -12.76 -11.71
C PRO A 250 0.07 -12.19 -10.86
N PRO A 251 -0.88 -13.03 -10.42
CA PRO A 251 -1.99 -12.55 -9.61
C PRO A 251 -1.49 -12.04 -8.25
N PRO A 252 -2.21 -11.08 -7.63
CA PRO A 252 -1.96 -10.71 -6.24
C PRO A 252 -2.03 -11.94 -5.33
N SER A 253 -1.35 -11.88 -4.19
CA SER A 253 -1.15 -13.02 -3.29
C SER A 253 -0.22 -14.14 -3.79
N SER A 254 0.41 -13.99 -4.96
CA SER A 254 1.45 -14.92 -5.41
C SER A 254 2.59 -15.06 -4.38
N THR A 255 3.06 -16.27 -4.18
CA THR A 255 4.13 -16.58 -3.21
C THR A 255 5.49 -16.32 -3.83
N LEU A 256 6.34 -15.62 -3.09
CA LEU A 256 7.73 -15.35 -3.49
C LEU A 256 8.68 -16.28 -2.75
N THR A 257 9.50 -17.00 -3.50
CA THR A 257 10.48 -17.96 -2.96
C THR A 257 11.86 -17.58 -3.47
N LEU A 258 12.77 -17.23 -2.56
CA LEU A 258 14.13 -16.82 -2.90
C LEU A 258 14.84 -17.95 -3.67
N LEU A 259 15.43 -17.61 -4.82
CA LEU A 259 16.32 -18.48 -5.55
C LEU A 259 17.69 -18.51 -4.86
N PRO A 260 18.28 -19.68 -4.64
CA PRO A 260 19.67 -19.76 -4.23
C PRO A 260 20.56 -19.16 -5.33
N SER A 261 21.48 -18.26 -5.00
CA SER A 261 22.62 -17.95 -5.87
C SER A 261 23.38 -19.26 -6.12
N SER A 262 23.62 -19.64 -7.37
CA SER A 262 24.36 -20.86 -7.76
C SER A 262 25.73 -20.93 -7.03
N SER A 263 26.28 -22.05 -6.55
CA SER A 263 26.08 -23.48 -6.79
C SER A 263 26.28 -24.24 -5.47
N PRO A 264 25.68 -25.43 -5.27
CA PRO A 264 26.01 -26.26 -4.11
C PRO A 264 27.48 -26.69 -4.17
N SER A 265 28.32 -26.18 -3.26
CA SER A 265 29.60 -26.82 -2.98
C SER A 265 29.31 -28.28 -2.58
N SER A 266 29.90 -29.23 -3.30
CA SER A 266 29.65 -30.67 -3.23
C SER A 266 29.98 -31.35 -1.88
N SER A 267 30.12 -30.62 -0.79
CA SER A 267 30.59 -31.13 0.50
C SER A 267 29.52 -31.28 1.59
N SER A 268 28.29 -30.79 1.42
CA SER A 268 27.27 -30.91 2.47
C SER A 268 26.24 -32.00 2.15
N ARG A 269 26.30 -33.10 2.88
CA ARG A 269 25.30 -34.19 2.92
C ARG A 269 24.07 -33.77 3.74
N ALA A 270 23.60 -32.53 3.56
CA ALA A 270 22.38 -32.05 4.19
C ALA A 270 21.22 -32.24 3.22
N LYS A 271 20.15 -32.92 3.65
CA LYS A 271 18.93 -33.09 2.86
C LYS A 271 18.41 -31.69 2.45
N PRO A 272 18.11 -31.42 1.16
CA PRO A 272 17.67 -30.10 0.75
C PRO A 272 16.38 -29.74 1.50
N ARG A 273 16.46 -28.70 2.33
CA ARG A 273 15.28 -28.19 3.03
C ARG A 273 14.35 -27.58 1.98
N ALA A 274 13.07 -27.95 2.00
CA ALA A 274 12.08 -27.35 1.11
C ALA A 274 12.19 -25.81 1.17
N PRO A 275 12.23 -25.13 0.01
CA PRO A 275 12.45 -23.70 -0.03
C PRO A 275 11.29 -22.97 0.66
N ARG A 276 11.62 -22.07 1.59
CA ARG A 276 10.62 -21.40 2.41
C ARG A 276 10.12 -20.13 1.71
N PRO A 277 8.81 -19.83 1.80
CA PRO A 277 8.28 -18.60 1.27
C PRO A 277 8.96 -17.40 1.95
N SER A 278 9.51 -16.53 1.12
CA SER A 278 10.27 -15.35 1.49
C SER A 278 9.37 -14.12 1.58
N GLY A 279 8.33 -14.08 0.76
CA GLY A 279 7.41 -12.95 0.69
C GLY A 279 6.12 -13.29 -0.03
N ARG A 280 5.29 -12.27 -0.22
CA ARG A 280 4.02 -12.35 -0.94
C ARG A 280 3.84 -11.12 -1.81
N LEU A 281 3.45 -11.36 -3.05
CA LEU A 281 3.17 -10.32 -4.04
C LEU A 281 1.80 -9.68 -3.74
N GLY A 282 1.72 -8.36 -3.85
CA GLY A 282 0.50 -7.56 -3.88
C GLY A 282 0.12 -7.24 -5.32
N THR A 283 -0.16 -5.97 -5.60
CA THR A 283 -0.56 -5.49 -6.93
C THR A 283 0.65 -5.39 -7.86
N SER A 284 0.44 -5.74 -9.13
CA SER A 284 1.43 -5.62 -10.19
C SER A 284 0.96 -4.64 -11.27
N LEU A 285 1.90 -3.95 -11.90
CA LEU A 285 1.68 -2.93 -12.92
C LEU A 285 2.70 -3.08 -14.04
N CYS A 286 2.25 -2.91 -15.29
CA CYS A 286 3.15 -2.73 -16.42
C CYS A 286 3.25 -1.23 -16.75
N ALA A 287 4.46 -0.75 -17.01
CA ALA A 287 4.74 0.62 -17.39
C ALA A 287 5.72 0.67 -18.57
N ALA A 288 5.62 1.70 -19.39
CA ALA A 288 6.56 1.98 -20.46
C ALA A 288 7.32 3.28 -20.18
N SER A 289 8.60 3.31 -20.54
CA SER A 289 9.43 4.51 -20.53
C SER A 289 9.60 5.01 -21.98
N SER A 290 9.39 6.31 -22.21
CA SER A 290 9.37 6.91 -23.55
C SER A 290 10.72 7.52 -24.01
N GLY A 291 11.83 7.12 -23.40
CA GLY A 291 13.18 7.60 -23.72
C GLY A 291 13.70 7.14 -25.08
N SER A 292 15.02 7.25 -25.32
CA SER A 292 15.68 6.94 -26.61
C SER A 292 15.58 5.47 -27.07
N GLY A 293 14.87 4.63 -26.30
CA GLY A 293 14.32 3.35 -26.70
C GLY A 293 13.10 3.06 -25.83
N ALA A 294 11.98 2.66 -26.43
CA ALA A 294 10.78 2.31 -25.67
C ALA A 294 11.02 0.98 -24.93
N THR A 295 11.12 1.04 -23.60
CA THR A 295 11.26 -0.16 -22.76
C THR A 295 10.01 -0.35 -21.92
N THR A 296 9.42 -1.54 -21.97
CA THR A 296 8.35 -1.96 -21.06
C THR A 296 8.92 -2.60 -19.81
N LEU A 297 8.27 -2.37 -18.68
CA LEU A 297 8.72 -2.76 -17.36
C LEU A 297 7.52 -3.34 -16.61
N ALA A 298 7.68 -4.52 -16.02
CA ALA A 298 6.69 -5.06 -15.09
C ALA A 298 7.19 -4.83 -13.65
N LEU A 299 6.32 -4.23 -12.84
CA LEU A 299 6.57 -3.90 -11.45
C LEU A 299 5.56 -4.62 -10.57
N GLY A 300 5.99 -5.03 -9.38
CA GLY A 300 5.12 -5.62 -8.37
C GLY A 300 5.39 -5.03 -7.01
N PHE A 301 4.36 -4.65 -6.26
CA PHE A 301 4.50 -4.41 -4.84
C PHE A 301 4.53 -5.74 -4.09
N ALA A 302 5.40 -5.92 -3.11
CA ALA A 302 5.47 -7.15 -2.34
C ALA A 302 5.95 -6.93 -0.90
N SER A 303 5.43 -7.73 0.04
CA SER A 303 6.04 -7.85 1.37
C SER A 303 7.09 -8.95 1.34
N VAL A 304 8.35 -8.57 1.54
CA VAL A 304 9.52 -9.47 1.43
C VAL A 304 10.43 -9.28 2.63
N ARG A 305 11.18 -10.32 3.00
CA ARG A 305 12.21 -10.17 4.04
C ARG A 305 13.36 -9.31 3.55
N LEU A 306 13.82 -8.39 4.39
CA LEU A 306 14.87 -7.42 4.06
C LEU A 306 16.22 -8.10 3.77
N ASP A 307 16.54 -9.20 4.46
CA ASP A 307 17.75 -10.00 4.28
C ASP A 307 17.77 -10.80 2.97
N HIS A 308 16.66 -10.83 2.23
CA HIS A 308 16.55 -11.50 0.94
C HIS A 308 16.61 -10.51 -0.24
N LEU A 309 16.78 -9.21 -0.01
CA LEU A 309 16.85 -8.19 -1.06
C LEU A 309 18.30 -7.95 -1.46
N SER A 310 18.55 -7.69 -2.75
CA SER A 310 19.89 -7.30 -3.21
C SER A 310 20.19 -5.87 -2.79
N ALA A 311 21.43 -5.61 -2.37
CA ALA A 311 21.95 -4.25 -2.22
C ALA A 311 22.08 -3.61 -3.61
N ASP A 312 21.79 -2.31 -3.72
CA ASP A 312 22.04 -1.53 -4.95
C ASP A 312 23.52 -1.09 -4.98
N GLU A 313 24.45 -2.05 -4.88
CA GLU A 313 25.87 -1.75 -5.07
C GLU A 313 26.16 -1.72 -6.56
N GLY A 314 26.35 -0.51 -7.09
CA GLY A 314 26.53 -0.17 -8.50
C GLY A 314 27.56 -1.00 -9.27
N GLY A 315 27.22 -2.27 -9.58
CA GLY A 315 27.91 -3.12 -10.54
C GLY A 315 28.43 -4.48 -10.05
N SER A 316 28.20 -4.94 -8.82
CA SER A 316 28.84 -6.20 -8.35
C SER A 316 28.01 -7.17 -7.50
N ALA A 317 26.68 -7.07 -7.49
CA ALA A 317 25.86 -8.10 -6.83
C ALA A 317 25.99 -9.45 -7.57
N PRO A 318 26.28 -10.58 -6.88
CA PRO A 318 26.38 -11.90 -7.51
C PRO A 318 25.10 -12.25 -8.30
N GLU A 319 25.28 -12.89 -9.46
CA GLU A 319 24.17 -13.32 -10.31
C GLU A 319 23.16 -14.17 -9.51
N GLY A 320 21.91 -13.71 -9.46
CA GLY A 320 20.82 -14.40 -8.76
C GLY A 320 20.54 -13.93 -7.33
N GLU A 321 21.35 -13.03 -6.75
CA GLU A 321 21.00 -12.43 -5.45
C GLU A 321 19.72 -11.59 -5.55
N GLY A 322 18.84 -11.76 -4.57
CA GLY A 322 17.56 -11.05 -4.51
C GLY A 322 16.55 -11.47 -5.58
N VAL A 323 16.77 -12.59 -6.27
CA VAL A 323 15.83 -13.12 -7.27
C VAL A 323 14.88 -14.13 -6.61
N PHE A 324 13.60 -14.01 -6.90
CA PHE A 324 12.52 -14.84 -6.39
C PHE A 324 11.81 -15.56 -7.52
N VAL A 325 11.46 -16.82 -7.31
CA VAL A 325 10.42 -17.48 -8.08
C VAL A 325 9.07 -16.97 -7.62
N VAL A 326 8.24 -16.53 -8.57
CA VAL A 326 6.85 -16.14 -8.32
C VAL A 326 5.97 -17.35 -8.60
N ARG A 327 5.19 -17.78 -7.60
CA ARG A 327 4.22 -18.87 -7.75
C ARG A 327 2.82 -18.35 -7.50
N ALA A 328 1.94 -18.48 -8.49
CA ALA A 328 0.52 -18.19 -8.32
C ALA A 328 -0.05 -18.99 -7.13
N PRO A 329 -1.03 -18.45 -6.40
CA PRO A 329 -1.72 -19.22 -5.38
C PRO A 329 -2.40 -20.41 -6.06
N VAL A 330 -2.20 -21.61 -5.51
CA VAL A 330 -2.94 -22.80 -5.97
C VAL A 330 -4.41 -22.55 -5.65
N SER A 331 -5.25 -22.37 -6.67
CA SER A 331 -6.69 -22.33 -6.49
C SER A 331 -7.13 -23.72 -6.07
N GLY A 332 -7.40 -23.91 -4.77
CA GLY A 332 -8.19 -25.04 -4.32
C GLY A 332 -9.59 -24.90 -4.91
N GLU A 333 -9.92 -25.80 -5.82
CA GLU A 333 -11.24 -26.04 -6.42
C GLU A 333 -11.85 -24.92 -7.28
N GLY A 334 -12.23 -25.31 -8.50
CA GLY A 334 -13.03 -24.49 -9.39
C GLY A 334 -14.42 -24.27 -8.81
N VAL A 335 -14.69 -23.06 -8.31
CA VAL A 335 -16.06 -22.58 -8.15
C VAL A 335 -16.48 -22.01 -9.50
N VAL A 336 -17.10 -22.87 -10.31
CA VAL A 336 -17.99 -22.44 -11.39
C VAL A 336 -19.08 -21.58 -10.75
N GLY A 337 -19.10 -20.29 -11.09
CA GLY A 337 -20.18 -19.38 -10.73
C GLY A 337 -21.48 -19.80 -11.42
N GLY A 338 -22.29 -20.60 -10.73
CA GLY A 338 -23.69 -20.89 -11.04
C GLY A 338 -24.52 -20.54 -9.81
N GLY A 339 -25.56 -19.74 -10.00
CA GLY A 339 -26.28 -19.06 -8.93
C GLY A 339 -27.14 -19.92 -7.99
N ALA A 340 -27.43 -19.30 -6.86
CA ALA A 340 -28.65 -19.36 -6.05
C ALA A 340 -29.10 -20.69 -5.39
N ALA A 341 -29.16 -20.59 -4.05
CA ALA A 341 -30.24 -21.04 -3.16
C ALA A 341 -30.45 -22.54 -2.88
N GLY A 342 -30.60 -22.84 -1.58
CA GLY A 342 -31.50 -23.91 -1.12
C GLY A 342 -30.86 -24.91 -0.16
N ALA A 343 -31.35 -24.91 1.08
CA ALA A 343 -31.02 -25.83 2.16
C ALA A 343 -31.39 -27.30 1.86
N GLY A 344 -30.72 -28.23 2.55
CA GLY A 344 -31.14 -29.63 2.63
C GLY A 344 -30.10 -30.51 3.31
N GLU A 345 -30.38 -30.91 4.55
CA GLU A 345 -29.63 -31.86 5.38
C GLU A 345 -29.70 -33.28 4.81
N GLY A 346 -28.66 -34.09 5.06
CA GLY A 346 -28.64 -35.52 4.74
C GLY A 346 -27.34 -36.19 5.18
N GLU A 347 -27.44 -37.00 6.23
CA GLU A 347 -26.38 -37.85 6.78
C GLU A 347 -25.99 -39.00 5.83
N GLY A 348 -24.73 -39.45 5.89
CA GLY A 348 -24.26 -40.63 5.18
C GLY A 348 -22.80 -40.96 5.49
N GLU A 349 -22.59 -41.98 6.34
CA GLU A 349 -21.29 -42.60 6.62
C GLU A 349 -20.72 -43.34 5.39
N GLY A 350 -19.39 -43.37 5.26
CA GLY A 350 -18.69 -44.25 4.31
C GLY A 350 -17.19 -44.01 4.29
N GLY A 351 -16.43 -44.95 4.83
CA GLY A 351 -14.97 -44.88 4.99
C GLY A 351 -14.17 -44.96 3.68
N GLY A 352 -13.01 -44.29 3.69
CA GLY A 352 -11.92 -44.42 2.72
C GLY A 352 -10.61 -44.04 3.40
N GLY A 353 -9.62 -44.94 3.36
CA GLY A 353 -8.34 -44.81 4.06
C GLY A 353 -7.46 -43.63 3.60
N PRO A 354 -6.31 -43.40 4.27
CA PRO A 354 -5.46 -42.26 3.98
C PRO A 354 -4.83 -42.40 2.58
N GLN A 355 -5.33 -41.61 1.62
CA GLN A 355 -4.77 -41.54 0.29
C GLN A 355 -3.47 -40.72 0.33
N GLU A 356 -2.40 -41.36 -0.12
CA GLU A 356 -1.01 -40.91 -0.06
C GLU A 356 -0.79 -39.53 -0.67
N CYS A 357 0.12 -38.78 -0.04
CA CYS A 357 0.65 -37.52 -0.52
C CYS A 357 1.29 -37.69 -1.90
N GLY A 358 0.64 -37.16 -2.93
CA GLY A 358 1.28 -36.92 -4.23
C GLY A 358 2.14 -35.66 -4.15
N ASP A 359 3.45 -35.80 -4.38
CA ASP A 359 4.38 -34.71 -4.60
C ASP A 359 3.97 -33.93 -5.86
N GLY A 360 3.12 -32.91 -5.68
CA GLY A 360 2.65 -32.03 -6.74
C GLY A 360 3.74 -31.09 -7.23
N ALA A 361 4.77 -31.64 -7.89
CA ALA A 361 5.56 -30.92 -8.88
C ALA A 361 4.72 -30.75 -10.16
N GLY A 362 3.63 -29.99 -10.04
CA GLY A 362 2.90 -29.50 -11.21
C GLY A 362 3.69 -28.34 -11.80
N GLU A 363 4.55 -28.63 -12.76
CA GLU A 363 4.95 -27.66 -13.79
C GLU A 363 3.67 -27.27 -14.52
N SER A 364 3.03 -26.18 -14.08
CA SER A 364 1.97 -25.57 -14.86
C SER A 364 2.65 -24.89 -16.05
N ASP A 365 2.56 -25.54 -17.23
CA ASP A 365 2.77 -24.93 -18.54
C ASP A 365 1.73 -23.81 -18.75
N GLU A 366 1.88 -22.72 -18.00
CA GLU A 366 1.11 -21.51 -18.24
C GLU A 366 1.71 -20.83 -19.49
N VAL A 367 0.86 -20.62 -20.49
CA VAL A 367 1.17 -19.88 -21.71
C VAL A 367 1.67 -18.48 -21.32
N GLY A 368 2.99 -18.31 -21.26
CA GLY A 368 3.61 -17.13 -20.65
C GLY A 368 4.91 -17.39 -19.88
N GLY A 369 5.29 -18.64 -19.65
CA GLY A 369 6.56 -18.97 -18.96
C GLY A 369 6.56 -18.60 -17.48
N ARG A 370 7.60 -19.03 -16.75
CA ARG A 370 7.71 -18.78 -15.31
C ARG A 370 8.05 -17.32 -15.03
N TRP A 371 7.30 -16.70 -14.12
CA TRP A 371 7.62 -15.37 -13.62
C TRP A 371 8.69 -15.42 -12.53
N LEU A 372 9.67 -14.54 -12.66
CA LEU A 372 10.70 -14.23 -11.68
C LEU A 372 10.51 -12.79 -11.20
N ALA A 373 10.99 -12.51 -10.00
CA ALA A 373 10.99 -11.17 -9.44
C ALA A 373 12.36 -10.85 -8.86
N LYS A 374 12.84 -9.62 -9.03
CA LYS A 374 14.03 -9.14 -8.32
C LYS A 374 13.67 -7.99 -7.38
N GLY A 375 14.11 -8.12 -6.14
CA GLY A 375 13.90 -7.11 -5.11
C GLY A 375 15.16 -6.34 -4.79
N PHE A 376 15.02 -5.02 -4.66
CA PHE A 376 16.11 -4.09 -4.42
C PHE A 376 15.92 -3.39 -3.08
N ARG A 377 17.01 -3.13 -2.37
CA ARG A 377 17.04 -2.12 -1.31
C ARG A 377 17.26 -0.77 -1.97
N THR A 378 16.25 0.09 -1.95
CA THR A 378 16.37 1.43 -2.52
C THR A 378 17.09 2.35 -1.54
N GLU A 379 17.81 3.36 -2.06
CA GLU A 379 18.56 4.33 -1.24
C GLU A 379 17.69 4.95 -0.12
N TRP A 380 16.44 5.29 -0.43
CA TRP A 380 15.49 5.81 0.57
C TRP A 380 15.21 4.81 1.70
N LEU A 381 15.04 3.52 1.36
CA LEU A 381 14.76 2.50 2.36
C LEU A 381 15.99 2.25 3.23
N GLU A 382 17.19 2.21 2.63
CA GLU A 382 18.45 2.07 3.36
C GLU A 382 18.67 3.23 4.31
N PHE A 383 18.54 4.48 3.83
CA PHE A 383 18.61 5.67 4.68
C PHE A 383 17.65 5.60 5.87
N LYS A 384 16.43 5.10 5.66
CA LYS A 384 15.44 4.95 6.72
C LYS A 384 15.75 3.82 7.70
N LEU A 385 16.30 2.71 7.23
CA LEU A 385 16.74 1.61 8.09
C LEU A 385 17.97 2.02 8.92
N GLU A 386 18.88 2.80 8.37
CA GLU A 386 20.02 3.39 9.10
C GLU A 386 19.54 4.38 10.17
N GLU A 387 18.63 5.29 9.83
CA GLU A 387 18.02 6.22 10.81
C GLU A 387 17.35 5.45 11.96
N GLU A 388 16.65 4.35 11.66
CA GLU A 388 16.05 3.46 12.65
C GLU A 388 17.10 2.74 13.51
N ALA A 389 18.19 2.24 12.91
CA ALA A 389 19.28 1.57 13.61
C ALA A 389 19.98 2.51 14.58
N VAL A 390 20.33 3.72 14.13
CA VAL A 390 20.93 4.77 14.96
C VAL A 390 20.01 5.14 16.11
N ALA A 391 18.71 5.33 15.86
CA ALA A 391 17.73 5.63 16.91
C ALA A 391 17.60 4.50 17.96
N LYS A 392 17.91 3.26 17.57
CA LYS A 392 17.91 2.07 18.44
C LYS A 392 19.28 1.77 19.07
N GLY A 393 20.32 2.53 18.74
CA GLY A 393 21.69 2.30 19.21
C GLY A 393 22.31 1.00 18.69
N LEU A 394 21.92 0.58 17.47
CA LEU A 394 22.40 -0.60 16.78
C LEU A 394 23.56 -0.31 15.83
#